data_AF-A0AAV6YGB9-F1
#
_entry.id   AF-A0AAV6YGB9-F1
#
_cell.length_a   1.000
_cell.length_b   1.000
_cell.length_c   1.000
_cell.angle_alpha   90.00
_cell.angle_beta   90.00
_cell.angle_gamma   90.00
#
_symmetry.space_group_name_H-M   'P 1'
#
loop_
_entity.id
_entity.type
_entity.pdbx_description
1 polymer ?
#
loop_
_entity_poly.entity_id
_entity_poly.type
_entity_poly.pdbx_seq_one_letter_code
_entity_poly.pdbx_strand_id
1 'polypeptide(L)'
;MDRVQLMFRKNKIRLPLNPSMEAKGLNVKACSFYNSNAVPLRVAMVNTDPMGEEIQSMFKVGEDLRQDMLALQMIKIMDKLWLQEGLDMRMVIFKCLSTGTDRG
;
A
#
# COMPACT_ATOMS: atom_id res chain seq x y z
N MET A 1 13.98 16.71 6.42
CA MET A 1 13.94 15.82 5.24
C MET A 1 15.12 14.86 5.20
N ASP A 2 16.31 15.30 5.60
CA ASP A 2 17.54 14.49 5.53
C ASP A 2 17.49 13.20 6.35
N ARG A 3 16.80 13.20 7.51
CA ARG A 3 16.60 11.99 8.32
C ARG A 3 15.89 10.86 7.57
N VAL A 4 14.86 11.18 6.78
CA VAL A 4 14.09 10.15 6.07
C VAL A 4 14.93 9.59 4.92
N GLN A 5 15.60 10.43 4.14
CA GLN A 5 16.52 9.94 3.11
C GLN A 5 17.69 9.14 3.70
N LEU A 6 18.19 9.53 4.87
CA LEU A 6 19.22 8.78 5.58
C LEU A 6 18.72 7.38 6.01
N MET A 7 17.46 7.26 6.42
CA MET A 7 16.84 5.97 6.74
C MET A 7 16.82 5.03 5.54
N PHE A 8 16.42 5.53 4.36
CA PHE A 8 16.42 4.74 3.12
C PHE A 8 17.83 4.37 2.64
N ARG A 9 18.85 5.20 2.93
CA ARG A 9 20.25 4.87 2.60
C ARG A 9 20.86 3.83 3.54
N LYS A 10 20.46 3.82 4.82
CA LYS A 10 21.02 2.92 5.84
C LYS A 10 20.32 1.57 5.90
N ASN A 11 19.04 1.50 5.51
CA ASN A 11 18.22 0.30 5.65
C ASN A 11 17.56 -0.08 4.33
N LYS A 12 17.44 -1.39 4.11
CA LYS A 12 16.54 -1.91 3.07
C LYS A 12 15.11 -1.80 3.55
N ILE A 13 14.32 -0.93 2.93
CA ILE A 13 12.92 -0.69 3.35
C ILE A 13 12.00 -1.47 2.42
N ARG A 14 11.41 -2.54 2.96
CA ARG A 14 10.37 -3.32 2.28
C ARG A 14 8.99 -2.83 2.65
N LEU A 15 8.05 -2.94 1.73
CA LEU A 15 6.69 -2.49 1.96
C LEU A 15 5.90 -3.52 2.79
N PRO A 16 5.19 -3.09 3.85
CA PRO A 16 4.31 -3.98 4.61
C PRO A 16 3.22 -4.62 3.73
N LEU A 17 2.68 -3.87 2.76
CA LEU A 17 1.66 -4.35 1.81
C LEU A 17 2.21 -5.37 0.80
N ASN A 18 3.52 -5.36 0.52
CA ASN A 18 4.16 -6.28 -0.41
C ASN A 18 5.64 -6.48 -0.07
N PRO A 19 6.00 -7.55 0.66
CA PRO A 19 7.38 -7.80 1.06
C PRO A 19 8.37 -7.98 -0.10
N SER A 20 7.87 -8.29 -1.30
CA SER A 20 8.71 -8.39 -2.50
C SER A 20 9.14 -7.02 -3.05
N MET A 21 8.46 -5.95 -2.67
CA MET A 21 8.78 -4.58 -3.11
C MET A 21 9.72 -3.91 -2.11
N GLU A 22 10.77 -3.27 -2.62
CA GLU A 22 11.78 -2.57 -1.84
C GLU A 22 11.91 -1.12 -2.34
N ALA A 23 11.85 -0.16 -1.42
CA ALA A 23 11.94 1.26 -1.72
C ALA A 23 13.33 1.81 -1.36
N LYS A 24 13.90 2.63 -2.25
CA LYS A 24 15.20 3.30 -2.05
C LYS A 24 15.09 4.77 -1.64
N GLY A 25 13.87 5.31 -1.57
CA GLY A 25 13.62 6.70 -1.21
C GLY A 25 12.17 7.12 -1.41
N LEU A 26 11.89 8.39 -1.11
CA LEU A 26 10.60 9.03 -1.36
C LEU A 26 10.70 10.02 -2.51
N ASN A 27 9.73 9.98 -3.42
CA ASN A 27 9.50 11.04 -4.38
C ASN A 27 8.58 12.10 -3.77
N VAL A 28 9.16 13.00 -2.98
CA VAL A 28 8.44 14.01 -2.21
C VAL A 28 7.54 14.88 -3.07
N LYS A 29 7.95 15.17 -4.31
CA LYS A 29 7.18 16.00 -5.25
C LYS A 29 5.89 15.32 -5.71
N ALA A 30 5.88 13.99 -5.74
CA ALA A 30 4.72 13.18 -6.10
C ALA A 30 3.86 12.79 -4.87
N CYS A 31 4.36 12.99 -3.65
CA CYS A 31 3.56 12.85 -2.45
C CYS A 31 2.53 13.97 -2.34
N SER A 32 1.33 13.63 -1.88
CA SER A 32 0.23 14.58 -1.69
C SER A 32 -0.74 14.04 -0.63
N PHE A 33 -1.89 14.68 -0.46
CA PHE A 33 -3.00 14.16 0.31
C PHE A 33 -4.23 14.02 -0.59
N TYR A 34 -5.12 13.09 -0.24
CA TYR A 34 -6.41 12.97 -0.91
C TYR A 34 -7.40 13.97 -0.28
N ASN A 35 -8.23 14.60 -1.10
CA ASN A 35 -9.23 15.55 -0.64
C ASN A 35 -10.50 14.82 -0.18
N SER A 36 -10.42 14.15 0.97
CA SER A 36 -11.53 13.44 1.63
C SER A 36 -11.58 13.82 3.11
N ASN A 37 -12.63 13.41 3.83
CA ASN A 37 -12.82 13.76 5.25
C ASN A 37 -11.63 13.34 6.14
N ALA A 38 -11.04 12.18 5.87
CA ALA A 38 -9.90 11.65 6.63
C ALA A 38 -8.53 12.15 6.12
N VAL A 39 -8.50 12.89 5.00
CA VAL A 39 -7.31 13.48 4.37
C VAL A 39 -6.10 12.52 4.34
N PRO A 40 -6.24 11.30 3.80
CA PRO A 40 -5.16 10.32 3.87
C PRO A 40 -3.97 10.76 3.01
N LEU A 41 -2.77 10.34 3.41
CA LEU A 41 -1.53 10.71 2.74
C LEU A 41 -1.28 9.79 1.55
N ARG A 42 -1.04 10.39 0.38
CA ARG A 42 -0.48 9.70 -0.79
C ARG A 42 1.04 9.72 -0.69
N VAL A 43 1.64 8.55 -0.53
CA VAL A 43 3.09 8.36 -0.41
C VAL A 43 3.63 7.73 -1.68
N ALA A 44 4.45 8.47 -2.40
CA ALA A 44 5.18 8.02 -3.59
C ALA A 44 6.62 7.63 -3.21
N MET A 45 6.95 6.36 -3.42
CA MET A 45 8.26 5.78 -3.10
C MET A 45 8.98 5.37 -4.39
N VAL A 46 10.29 5.62 -4.42
CA VAL A 46 11.13 5.23 -5.55
C VAL A 46 11.47 3.75 -5.44
N ASN A 47 11.15 2.99 -6.48
CA ASN A 47 11.45 1.56 -6.55
C ASN A 47 12.97 1.32 -6.60
N THR A 48 13.42 0.28 -5.91
CA THR A 48 14.81 -0.17 -5.98
C THR A 48 15.09 -0.86 -7.30
N ASP A 49 14.10 -1.57 -7.86
CA ASP A 49 14.17 -2.15 -9.20
C ASP A 49 14.23 -1.03 -10.26
N PRO A 50 15.29 -0.95 -11.08
CA PRO A 50 15.40 0.04 -12.16
C PRO A 50 14.31 -0.06 -13.22
N MET A 51 13.71 -1.24 -13.42
CA MET A 51 12.61 -1.46 -14.35
C MET A 51 11.24 -1.39 -13.68
N GLY A 52 11.21 -1.25 -12.35
CA GLY A 52 9.98 -1.19 -11.58
C GLY A 52 9.34 0.20 -11.59
N GLU A 53 8.01 0.22 -11.63
CA GLU A 53 7.24 1.46 -11.52
C GLU A 53 7.36 2.10 -10.13
N GLU A 54 7.02 3.39 -10.05
CA GLU A 54 6.96 4.13 -8.79
C GLU A 54 5.92 3.50 -7.86
N ILE A 55 6.32 3.30 -6.63
CA ILE A 55 5.51 2.60 -5.64
C ILE A 55 4.56 3.62 -4.99
N GLN A 56 3.27 3.51 -5.32
CA GLN A 56 2.23 4.34 -4.72
C GLN A 56 1.59 3.62 -3.54
N SER A 57 1.45 4.31 -2.42
CA SER A 57 0.70 3.82 -1.26
C SER A 57 -0.12 4.94 -0.62
N MET A 58 -1.23 4.56 0.00
CA MET A 58 -2.04 5.45 0.82
C MET A 58 -1.78 5.11 2.28
N PHE A 59 -1.56 6.13 3.10
CA PHE A 59 -1.40 6.00 4.54
C PHE A 59 -2.52 6.78 5.24
N LYS A 60 -3.29 6.09 6.08
CA LYS A 60 -4.46 6.61 6.78
C LYS A 60 -4.18 6.60 8.28
N VAL A 61 -4.62 7.66 8.97
CA VAL A 61 -4.52 7.81 10.42
C VAL A 61 -5.88 8.26 10.94
N GLY A 62 -6.31 7.69 12.07
CA GLY A 62 -7.63 7.92 12.66
C GLY A 62 -8.72 6.97 12.17
N GLU A 63 -8.37 5.93 11.41
CA GLU A 63 -9.32 4.93 10.90
C GLU A 63 -8.85 3.51 11.22
N ASP A 64 -9.78 2.68 11.71
CA ASP A 64 -9.54 1.27 11.98
C ASP A 64 -9.67 0.45 10.69
N LEU A 65 -8.53 0.17 10.05
CA LEU A 65 -8.48 -0.59 8.80
C LEU A 65 -8.65 -2.11 8.99
N ARG A 66 -8.80 -2.62 10.22
CA ARG A 66 -8.92 -4.07 10.45
C ARG A 66 -10.16 -4.66 9.79
N GLN A 67 -11.26 -3.89 9.77
CA GLN A 67 -12.50 -4.31 9.11
C GLN A 67 -12.35 -4.35 7.58
N ASP A 68 -11.76 -3.32 6.97
CA ASP A 68 -11.45 -3.27 5.54
C ASP A 68 -10.52 -4.42 5.13
N MET A 69 -9.49 -4.71 5.92
CA MET A 69 -8.60 -5.85 5.69
C MET A 69 -9.36 -7.16 5.61
N LEU A 70 -10.25 -7.42 6.58
CA LEU A 70 -11.05 -8.64 6.60
C LEU A 70 -11.98 -8.72 5.39
N ALA A 71 -12.67 -7.63 5.07
CA ALA A 71 -13.56 -7.56 3.91
C ALA A 71 -12.80 -7.86 2.60
N LEU A 72 -11.65 -7.23 2.38
CA LEU A 72 -10.82 -7.46 1.19
C LEU A 72 -10.25 -8.89 1.14
N GLN A 73 -9.93 -9.48 2.29
CA GLN A 73 -9.53 -10.89 2.34
C GLN A 73 -10.67 -11.82 1.93
N MET A 74 -11.89 -11.57 2.39
CA MET A 74 -13.07 -12.34 1.98
C MET A 74 -13.32 -12.19 0.48
N ILE A 75 -13.23 -10.98 -0.07
CA ILE A 75 -13.35 -10.73 -1.52
C ILE A 75 -12.30 -11.52 -2.30
N LYS A 76 -11.05 -11.57 -1.82
CA LYS A 76 -9.98 -12.36 -2.44
C LYS A 76 -10.25 -13.86 -2.39
N ILE A 77 -10.91 -14.36 -1.36
CA ILE A 77 -11.33 -15.77 -1.29
C ILE A 77 -12.45 -16.03 -2.29
N MET A 78 -13.46 -15.16 -2.37
CA MET A 78 -14.56 -15.28 -3.33
C MET A 78 -14.05 -15.26 -4.78
N ASP A 79 -13.16 -14.33 -5.12
CA ASP A 79 -12.54 -14.23 -6.44
C ASP A 79 -11.85 -15.54 -6.85
N LYS A 80 -11.11 -16.16 -5.94
CA LYS A 80 -10.50 -17.48 -6.18
C LYS A 80 -11.52 -18.57 -6.43
N LEU A 81 -12.61 -18.60 -5.66
CA LEU A 81 -13.67 -19.60 -5.82
C LEU A 81 -14.38 -19.44 -7.17
N TRP A 82 -14.69 -18.20 -7.58
CA TRP A 82 -15.31 -17.93 -8.88
C TRP A 82 -14.40 -18.34 -10.03
N LEU A 83 -13.10 -18.00 -9.97
CA LEU A 83 -12.14 -18.40 -10.99
C LEU A 83 -12.01 -19.93 -11.11
N GLN A 84 -12.10 -20.67 -9.99
CA GLN A 84 -12.10 -22.13 -10.00
C GLN A 84 -13.29 -22.72 -10.74
N GLU A 85 -14.45 -22.06 -10.68
CA GLU A 85 -15.66 -22.43 -11.41
C GLU A 85 -15.71 -21.83 -12.83
N GLY A 86 -14.62 -21.22 -13.31
CA GLY A 86 -14.54 -20.61 -14.64
C GLY A 86 -15.23 -19.25 -14.78
N LEU A 87 -15.60 -18.61 -13.67
CA LEU A 87 -16.20 -17.28 -13.62
C LEU A 87 -15.13 -16.22 -13.35
N ASP A 88 -14.66 -15.54 -14.41
CA ASP A 88 -13.77 -14.39 -14.30
C ASP A 88 -14.57 -13.09 -14.21
N MET A 89 -14.74 -12.61 -12.97
CA MET A 89 -15.43 -11.35 -12.67
C MET A 89 -14.54 -10.11 -12.87
N ARG A 90 -13.27 -10.29 -13.25
CA ARG A 90 -12.28 -9.21 -13.47
C ARG A 90 -12.14 -8.27 -12.27
N MET A 91 -12.09 -8.84 -11.07
CA MET A 91 -12.01 -8.08 -9.82
C MET A 91 -10.67 -7.34 -9.68
N VAL A 92 -10.72 -6.07 -9.30
CA VAL A 92 -9.54 -5.29 -8.89
C VAL A 92 -9.52 -5.22 -7.37
N ILE A 93 -8.69 -6.07 -6.74
CA ILE A 93 -8.61 -6.18 -5.28
C ILE A 93 -7.37 -5.47 -4.78
N PHE A 94 -7.56 -4.32 -4.13
CA PHE A 94 -6.48 -3.56 -3.53
C PHE A 94 -5.98 -4.25 -2.24
N LYS A 95 -4.72 -3.98 -1.89
CA LYS A 95 -4.14 -4.44 -0.63
C LYS A 95 -4.40 -3.39 0.45
N CYS A 96 -4.80 -3.87 1.63
CA CYS A 96 -4.97 -3.06 2.84
C CYS A 96 -4.26 -3.76 3.99
N LEU A 97 -3.60 -2.98 4.85
CA LEU A 97 -2.92 -3.50 6.03
C LEU A 97 -2.93 -2.43 7.13
N SER A 98 -3.55 -2.76 8.27
CA SER A 98 -3.40 -2.02 9.52
C SER A 98 -1.99 -2.22 10.05
N THR A 99 -1.33 -1.10 10.37
CA THR A 99 0.02 -1.10 10.96
C THR A 99 -0.01 -0.80 12.47
N GLY A 100 -1.19 -0.54 13.03
CA GLY A 100 -1.41 -0.31 14.45
C GLY A 100 -2.83 0.20 14.71
N THR A 101 -3.08 0.61 15.96
CA THR A 101 -4.37 1.21 16.35
C THR A 101 -4.64 2.47 15.52
N ASP A 102 -5.80 2.47 14.87
CA ASP A 102 -6.33 3.53 14.01
C ASP A 102 -5.32 4.07 12.99
N ARG A 103 -4.50 3.18 12.40
CA ARG A 103 -3.53 3.54 11.37
C ARG A 103 -3.18 2.38 10.44
N GLY A 104 -2.86 2.71 9.19
CA GLY A 104 -2.38 1.76 8.19
C GLY A 104 -2.16 2.39 6.83
#